data_AF-A0AAJ0CXY2-F1
#
_entry.id   AF-A0AAJ0CXY2-F1
#
_cell.length_a   1.000
_cell.length_b   1.000
_cell.length_c   1.000
_cell.angle_alpha   90.00
_cell.angle_beta   90.00
_cell.angle_gamma   90.00
#
_symmetry.space_group_name_H-M   'P 1'
#
loop_
_entity.id
_entity.type
_entity.pdbx_description
1 polymer ?
#
loop_
_entity_poly.entity_id
_entity_poly.type
_entity_poly.pdbx_seq_one_letter_code
_entity_poly.pdbx_strand_id
1 'polypeptide(L)'
;MASTLNVILRNETGSAQLYAHITGQDDQGIMLLGSDGKTPYRPGNPSDTLQPLGADCAIAIGSSGTSRTISIPRISGARIWFCKDKPLNFFINPGPALVEPSATNPADSNYNLDWGFCEFTWNQQEIYANVSFVDFVSLPVSLQLKTGDGTIKTVPGMPSDGLEKVCAALVAQGRADGKGWDKLVIRSPSGANMRALSPNSGGVLVNGLFDGYYQAYVDSVWNKYTSEDLTVNTQFKWGNAVGRIKDGKLTFDGVGSFAKPSASDIFTCSTGPFASGQGVSDEMLNIGARIAAAFNRSTLLINNEQPEREKVDTYYKDPVTNHFSRICHQVSVQSRGYAFPYDDVGASSGEDQSGFVNDPYPQELTVCVGKPLSG
;
A
#
# COMPACT_ATOMS: atom_id res chain seq x y z
N MET A 1 -5.16 -12.29 30.63
CA MET A 1 -5.98 -11.87 29.47
C MET A 1 -5.01 -11.59 28.34
N ALA A 2 -5.33 -11.98 27.10
CA ALA A 2 -4.52 -11.57 25.95
C ALA A 2 -4.53 -10.04 25.84
N SER A 3 -3.39 -9.42 25.57
CA SER A 3 -3.30 -7.96 25.42
C SER A 3 -4.09 -7.52 24.19
N THR A 4 -5.04 -6.60 24.37
CA THR A 4 -5.75 -5.93 23.28
C THR A 4 -5.31 -4.49 23.16
N LEU A 5 -5.42 -3.93 21.96
CA LEU A 5 -5.23 -2.51 21.68
C LEU A 5 -6.59 -1.86 21.47
N ASN A 6 -6.82 -0.73 22.14
CA ASN A 6 -7.97 0.12 21.83
C ASN A 6 -7.71 0.87 20.52
N VAL A 7 -8.66 0.77 19.60
CA VAL A 7 -8.65 1.50 18.35
C VAL A 7 -9.91 2.36 18.25
N ILE A 8 -9.74 3.67 18.10
CA ILE A 8 -10.84 4.60 17.86
C ILE A 8 -11.06 4.71 16.36
N LEU A 9 -12.25 4.35 15.89
CA LEU A 9 -12.67 4.53 14.50
C LEU A 9 -13.57 5.77 14.43
N ARG A 10 -13.21 6.75 13.60
CA ARG A 10 -13.92 8.03 13.47
C ARG A 10 -14.47 8.22 12.06
N ASN A 11 -15.74 8.58 11.96
CA ASN A 11 -16.40 8.90 10.70
C ASN A 11 -16.38 10.41 10.44
N GLU A 12 -15.71 10.85 9.38
CA GLU A 12 -15.72 12.23 8.88
C GLU A 12 -16.03 12.26 7.37
N THR A 13 -16.71 11.22 6.88
CA THR A 13 -16.96 11.01 5.44
C THR A 13 -18.18 11.76 4.89
N GLY A 14 -18.96 12.41 5.76
CA GLY A 14 -20.27 12.97 5.41
C GLY A 14 -21.39 11.94 5.24
N SER A 15 -21.11 10.63 5.36
CA SER A 15 -22.14 9.57 5.31
C SER A 15 -23.02 9.55 6.55
N ALA A 16 -24.25 9.03 6.38
CA ALA A 16 -25.17 8.79 7.48
C ALA A 16 -24.73 7.60 8.35
N GLN A 17 -23.94 6.68 7.78
CA GLN A 17 -23.39 5.53 8.46
C GLN A 17 -22.06 5.12 7.84
N LEU A 18 -21.04 4.88 8.67
CA LEU A 18 -19.81 4.20 8.25
C LEU A 18 -19.75 2.81 8.89
N TYR A 19 -19.41 1.80 8.11
CA TYR A 19 -19.14 0.44 8.58
C TYR A 19 -17.65 0.16 8.51
N ALA A 20 -17.14 -0.59 9.49
CA ALA A 20 -15.80 -1.16 9.46
C ALA A 20 -15.82 -2.69 9.51
N HIS A 21 -14.79 -3.31 8.94
CA HIS A 21 -14.46 -4.72 9.11
C HIS A 21 -12.97 -4.83 9.43
N ILE A 22 -12.59 -5.74 10.31
CA ILE A 22 -11.18 -6.00 10.64
C ILE A 22 -10.89 -7.44 10.23
N THR A 23 -9.89 -7.62 9.38
CA THR A 23 -9.45 -8.92 8.88
C THR A 23 -7.94 -9.06 9.09
N GLY A 24 -7.43 -10.29 9.17
CA GLY A 24 -6.00 -10.58 9.25
C GLY A 24 -5.77 -12.01 9.70
N GLN A 25 -4.59 -12.27 10.26
CA GLN A 25 -4.23 -13.59 10.79
C GLN A 25 -3.71 -13.54 12.22
N ASP A 26 -4.04 -14.55 13.00
CA ASP A 26 -3.44 -14.83 14.30
C ASP A 26 -2.82 -16.23 14.34
N ASP A 27 -2.46 -16.71 15.53
CA ASP A 27 -1.83 -18.02 15.73
C ASP A 27 -2.72 -19.22 15.33
N GLN A 28 -4.01 -18.99 15.12
CA GLN A 28 -4.99 -20.00 14.71
C GLN A 28 -5.43 -19.85 13.25
N GLY A 29 -4.82 -18.93 12.50
CA GLY A 29 -5.11 -18.67 11.09
C GLY A 29 -5.93 -17.40 10.88
N ILE A 30 -6.83 -17.43 9.90
CA ILE A 30 -7.64 -16.26 9.53
C ILE A 30 -8.53 -15.84 10.70
N MET A 31 -8.52 -14.54 10.99
CA MET A 31 -9.35 -13.93 12.03
C MET A 31 -10.03 -12.67 11.50
N LEU A 32 -11.30 -12.51 11.88
CA LEU A 32 -12.06 -11.29 11.73
C LEU A 32 -12.56 -10.81 13.10
N LEU A 33 -12.80 -9.51 13.26
CA LEU A 33 -13.44 -9.00 14.47
C LEU A 33 -14.96 -8.98 14.29
N GLY A 34 -15.70 -9.52 15.26
CA GLY A 34 -17.17 -9.51 15.27
C GLY A 34 -17.74 -8.09 15.32
N SER A 35 -19.03 -7.94 14.98
CA SER A 35 -19.71 -6.63 14.92
C SER A 35 -19.80 -5.89 16.25
N ASP A 36 -19.53 -6.55 17.37
CA ASP A 36 -19.36 -5.94 18.69
C ASP A 36 -18.06 -5.11 18.81
N GLY A 37 -17.11 -5.31 17.90
CA GLY A 37 -15.80 -4.66 17.90
C GLY A 37 -14.85 -5.21 18.95
N LYS A 38 -15.04 -6.45 19.42
CA LYS A 38 -14.26 -7.04 20.52
C LYS A 38 -14.01 -8.54 20.35
N THR A 39 -14.99 -9.29 19.85
CA THR A 39 -14.94 -10.75 19.83
C THR A 39 -14.22 -11.24 18.57
N PRO A 40 -13.10 -11.97 18.68
CA PRO A 40 -12.46 -12.60 17.53
C PRO A 40 -13.36 -13.69 16.94
N TYR A 41 -13.51 -13.68 15.63
CA TYR A 41 -14.24 -14.68 14.85
C TYR A 41 -13.28 -15.38 13.89
N ARG A 42 -13.31 -16.71 13.88
CA ARG A 42 -12.53 -17.52 12.94
C ARG A 42 -13.51 -18.32 12.08
N PRO A 43 -13.54 -18.08 10.77
CA PRO A 43 -14.48 -18.76 9.89
C PRO A 43 -14.20 -20.26 9.82
N GLY A 44 -15.24 -21.04 9.52
CA GLY A 44 -15.10 -22.47 9.24
C GLY A 44 -14.36 -22.74 7.93
N ASN A 45 -14.08 -24.01 7.66
CA ASN A 45 -13.47 -24.47 6.41
C ASN A 45 -14.54 -25.10 5.50
N PRO A 46 -15.14 -24.37 4.55
CA PRO A 46 -16.16 -24.91 3.66
C PRO A 46 -15.58 -25.84 2.60
N SER A 47 -16.44 -26.69 2.01
CA SER A 47 -16.09 -27.54 0.85
C SER A 47 -16.10 -26.79 -0.47
N ASP A 48 -17.00 -25.81 -0.62
CA ASP A 48 -17.21 -25.03 -1.84
C ASP A 48 -16.62 -23.63 -1.70
N THR A 49 -16.38 -22.97 -2.83
CA THR A 49 -15.93 -21.57 -2.86
C THR A 49 -17.07 -20.59 -2.59
N LEU A 50 -16.71 -19.36 -2.24
CA LEU A 50 -17.61 -18.22 -2.07
C LEU A 50 -18.74 -18.47 -1.06
N GLN A 51 -18.46 -19.21 0.01
CA GLN A 51 -19.45 -19.42 1.07
C GLN A 51 -19.56 -18.19 1.97
N PRO A 52 -20.75 -17.93 2.55
CA PRO A 52 -20.94 -16.83 3.49
C PRO A 52 -19.98 -16.92 4.66
N LEU A 53 -19.56 -15.77 5.19
CA LEU A 53 -18.63 -15.67 6.32
C LEU A 53 -19.07 -16.49 7.54
N GLY A 54 -20.38 -16.56 7.83
CA GLY A 54 -20.96 -17.35 8.92
C GLY A 54 -21.15 -16.60 10.24
N ALA A 55 -20.70 -15.35 10.33
CA ALA A 55 -20.98 -14.43 11.43
C ALA A 55 -21.09 -12.98 10.93
N ASP A 56 -21.71 -12.13 11.75
CA ASP A 56 -21.74 -10.69 11.51
C ASP A 56 -20.45 -10.04 12.03
N CYS A 57 -19.64 -9.54 11.10
CA CYS A 57 -18.40 -8.82 11.36
C CYS A 57 -18.48 -7.33 10.96
N ALA A 58 -19.68 -6.81 10.69
CA ALA A 58 -19.88 -5.42 10.31
C ALA A 58 -19.97 -4.51 11.53
N ILE A 59 -18.91 -3.76 11.81
CA ILE A 59 -18.85 -2.83 12.94
C ILE A 59 -19.44 -1.48 12.51
N ALA A 60 -20.67 -1.19 12.94
CA ALA A 60 -21.29 0.12 12.74
C ALA A 60 -20.58 1.20 13.58
N ILE A 61 -20.00 2.22 12.96
CA ILE A 61 -19.33 3.36 13.64
C ILE A 61 -20.33 4.48 13.96
N GLY A 62 -21.26 4.74 13.04
CA GLY A 62 -22.28 5.79 13.14
C GLY A 62 -22.16 6.84 12.05
N SER A 63 -22.91 7.94 12.20
CA SER A 63 -22.94 9.07 11.27
C SER A 63 -21.67 9.90 11.29
N SER A 64 -21.46 10.73 10.27
CA SER A 64 -20.34 11.67 10.25
C SER A 64 -20.30 12.52 11.53
N GLY A 65 -19.10 12.71 12.09
CA GLY A 65 -18.85 13.37 13.37
C GLY A 65 -18.85 12.43 14.59
N THR A 66 -19.24 11.16 14.45
CA THR A 66 -19.18 10.18 15.55
C THR A 66 -17.92 9.32 15.50
N SER A 67 -17.65 8.64 16.61
CA SER A 67 -16.60 7.63 16.72
C SER A 67 -17.07 6.41 17.47
N ARG A 68 -16.36 5.30 17.29
CA ARG A 68 -16.54 4.05 18.02
C ARG A 68 -15.18 3.47 18.39
N THR A 69 -15.01 3.14 19.67
CA THR A 69 -13.82 2.43 20.14
C THR A 69 -14.04 0.92 20.05
N ILE A 70 -13.08 0.23 19.44
CA ILE A 70 -13.01 -1.23 19.36
C ILE A 70 -11.78 -1.74 20.10
N SER A 71 -11.75 -3.02 20.45
CA SER A 71 -10.63 -3.66 21.13
C SER A 71 -10.11 -4.81 20.28
N ILE A 72 -8.92 -4.64 19.72
CA ILE A 72 -8.34 -5.59 18.76
C ILE A 72 -7.28 -6.45 19.48
N PRO A 73 -7.35 -7.79 19.41
CA PRO A 73 -6.27 -8.65 19.89
C PRO A 73 -5.05 -8.55 18.96
N ARG A 74 -3.98 -9.27 19.30
CA ARG A 74 -2.84 -9.40 18.38
C ARG A 74 -3.29 -10.04 17.06
N ILE A 75 -2.88 -9.43 15.96
CA ILE A 75 -3.24 -9.81 14.59
C ILE A 75 -2.16 -9.27 13.64
N SER A 76 -1.82 -10.05 12.63
CA SER A 76 -0.78 -9.74 11.64
C SER A 76 -1.37 -9.67 10.24
N GLY A 77 -0.73 -8.87 9.37
CA GLY A 77 -1.18 -8.67 7.99
C GLY A 77 -2.63 -8.21 7.92
N ALA A 78 -3.01 -7.32 8.84
CA ALA A 78 -4.39 -6.98 9.08
C ALA A 78 -4.82 -5.73 8.30
N ARG A 79 -6.11 -5.70 7.95
CA ARG A 79 -6.76 -4.56 7.29
C ARG A 79 -7.93 -4.08 8.12
N ILE A 80 -8.09 -2.76 8.22
CA ILE A 80 -9.33 -2.13 8.65
C ILE A 80 -10.01 -1.60 7.40
N TRP A 81 -11.07 -2.27 6.99
CA TRP A 81 -11.88 -1.90 5.83
C TRP A 81 -12.96 -0.93 6.25
N PHE A 82 -13.29 0.03 5.39
CA PHE A 82 -14.34 1.01 5.63
C PHE A 82 -15.27 1.07 4.44
N CYS A 83 -16.57 1.17 4.67
CA CYS A 83 -17.55 1.36 3.61
C CYS A 83 -18.68 2.28 4.08
N LYS A 84 -19.04 3.25 3.23
CA LYS A 84 -20.14 4.18 3.51
C LYS A 84 -21.49 3.51 3.27
N ASP A 85 -22.42 3.79 4.18
CA ASP A 85 -23.85 3.48 4.16
C ASP A 85 -24.22 1.98 4.12
N LYS A 86 -23.29 1.08 3.77
CA LYS A 86 -23.49 -0.38 3.72
C LYS A 86 -22.25 -1.13 4.19
N PRO A 87 -22.40 -2.33 4.79
CA PRO A 87 -21.27 -3.22 5.06
C PRO A 87 -20.73 -3.84 3.76
N LEU A 88 -19.46 -4.28 3.81
CA LEU A 88 -18.82 -5.06 2.77
C LEU A 88 -19.20 -6.53 2.90
N ASN A 89 -19.27 -7.23 1.78
CA ASN A 89 -19.46 -8.68 1.74
C ASN A 89 -18.09 -9.37 1.69
N PHE A 90 -17.87 -10.30 2.61
CA PHE A 90 -16.73 -11.20 2.62
C PHE A 90 -17.23 -12.64 2.43
N PHE A 91 -16.41 -13.46 1.77
CA PHE A 91 -16.71 -14.87 1.57
C PHE A 91 -15.53 -15.74 2.01
N ILE A 92 -15.77 -17.04 2.17
CA ILE A 92 -14.75 -18.02 2.54
C ILE A 92 -14.68 -19.11 1.47
N ASN A 93 -13.46 -19.41 1.05
CA ASN A 93 -13.11 -20.53 0.18
C ASN A 93 -12.51 -21.69 1.01
N PRO A 94 -12.40 -22.91 0.44
CA PRO A 94 -11.72 -24.03 1.08
C PRO A 94 -10.26 -23.68 1.41
N GLY A 95 -9.77 -24.15 2.56
CA GLY A 95 -8.44 -23.82 3.07
C GLY A 95 -8.39 -23.75 4.59
N PRO A 96 -9.20 -22.93 5.27
CA PRO A 96 -10.06 -21.84 4.77
C PRO A 96 -9.24 -20.68 4.18
N ALA A 97 -9.83 -19.96 3.21
CA ALA A 97 -9.23 -18.74 2.63
C ALA A 97 -10.25 -17.61 2.57
N LEU A 98 -9.89 -16.44 3.10
CA LEU A 98 -10.75 -15.25 3.07
C LEU A 98 -10.76 -14.68 1.66
N VAL A 99 -11.97 -14.46 1.14
CA VAL A 99 -12.20 -13.74 -0.11
C VAL A 99 -12.49 -12.30 0.26
N GLU A 100 -11.50 -11.44 0.05
CA GLU A 100 -11.57 -10.01 0.31
C GLU A 100 -12.26 -9.27 -0.86
N PRO A 101 -12.81 -8.06 -0.62
CA PRO A 101 -13.39 -7.22 -1.66
C PRO A 101 -12.44 -6.95 -2.82
N SER A 102 -12.91 -7.16 -4.06
CA SER A 102 -12.12 -6.87 -5.25
C SER A 102 -12.46 -5.51 -5.87
N ALA A 103 -11.47 -4.62 -5.92
CA ALA A 103 -11.55 -3.34 -6.65
C ALA A 103 -11.35 -3.49 -8.17
N THR A 104 -10.97 -4.69 -8.63
CA THR A 104 -10.56 -5.00 -10.01
C THR A 104 -11.42 -6.10 -10.65
N ASN A 105 -12.51 -6.50 -10.00
CA ASN A 105 -13.52 -7.40 -10.57
C ASN A 105 -14.88 -6.68 -10.64
N PRO A 106 -15.32 -6.21 -11.82
CA PRO A 106 -16.62 -5.53 -11.96
C PRO A 106 -17.84 -6.36 -11.54
N ALA A 107 -17.71 -7.68 -11.44
CA ALA A 107 -18.77 -8.58 -10.97
C ALA A 107 -18.77 -8.75 -9.43
N ASP A 108 -17.77 -8.23 -8.72
CA ASP A 108 -17.72 -8.28 -7.25
C ASP A 108 -18.88 -7.47 -6.66
N SER A 109 -19.55 -8.04 -5.66
CA SER A 109 -20.67 -7.39 -4.97
C SER A 109 -20.30 -6.06 -4.29
N ASN A 110 -19.01 -5.88 -3.99
CA ASN A 110 -18.45 -4.68 -3.38
C ASN A 110 -17.95 -3.67 -4.43
N TYR A 111 -17.89 -4.03 -5.71
CA TYR A 111 -17.25 -3.19 -6.74
C TYR A 111 -17.87 -1.80 -6.85
N ASN A 112 -19.19 -1.69 -6.69
CA ASN A 112 -19.91 -0.42 -6.80
C ASN A 112 -20.11 0.30 -5.46
N LEU A 113 -19.51 -0.19 -4.38
CA LEU A 113 -19.57 0.45 -3.07
C LEU A 113 -18.47 1.50 -2.91
N ASP A 114 -18.67 2.44 -1.98
CA ASP A 114 -17.73 3.51 -1.63
C ASP A 114 -16.93 3.07 -0.39
N TRP A 115 -15.78 2.43 -0.64
CA TRP A 115 -14.97 1.77 0.36
C TRP A 115 -13.48 1.96 0.13
N GLY A 116 -12.72 1.80 1.22
CA GLY A 116 -11.26 1.83 1.26
C GLY A 116 -10.76 1.07 2.49
N PHE A 117 -9.45 1.11 2.75
CA PHE A 117 -8.88 0.45 3.91
C PHE A 117 -7.57 1.11 4.36
N CYS A 118 -7.14 0.78 5.57
CA CYS A 118 -5.76 0.94 6.02
C CYS A 118 -5.25 -0.37 6.59
N GLU A 119 -3.93 -0.47 6.74
CA GLU A 119 -3.26 -1.71 7.14
C GLU A 119 -2.61 -1.57 8.50
N PHE A 120 -2.51 -2.68 9.22
CA PHE A 120 -1.76 -2.74 10.46
C PHE A 120 -1.28 -4.14 10.81
N THR A 121 -0.31 -4.22 11.71
CA THR A 121 0.07 -5.42 12.44
C THR A 121 0.22 -5.03 13.91
N TRP A 122 -0.49 -5.74 14.80
CA TRP A 122 -0.33 -5.65 16.24
C TRP A 122 0.20 -6.99 16.74
N ASN A 123 1.51 -7.06 17.03
CA ASN A 123 2.16 -8.30 17.43
C ASN A 123 2.79 -8.17 18.84
N GLN A 124 3.82 -8.96 19.14
CA GLN A 124 4.48 -8.88 20.44
C GLN A 124 5.50 -7.75 20.53
N GLN A 125 5.97 -7.30 19.37
CA GLN A 125 7.05 -6.34 19.19
C GLN A 125 6.50 -4.92 19.12
N GLU A 126 5.44 -4.69 18.35
CA GLU A 126 4.86 -3.35 18.15
C GLU A 126 3.47 -3.37 17.53
N ILE A 127 2.82 -2.19 17.54
CA ILE A 127 1.86 -1.82 16.50
C ILE A 127 2.66 -1.18 15.36
N TYR A 128 2.34 -1.57 14.13
CA TYR A 128 2.72 -0.86 12.92
C TYR A 128 1.44 -0.65 12.11
N ALA A 129 1.09 0.59 11.78
CA ALA A 129 -0.12 0.91 11.01
C ALA A 129 0.20 1.94 9.93
N ASN A 130 -0.36 1.76 8.74
CA ASN A 130 -0.10 2.60 7.57
C ASN A 130 -1.37 2.88 6.77
N VAL A 131 -1.40 4.06 6.14
CA VAL A 131 -2.32 4.30 5.02
C VAL A 131 -1.80 3.51 3.81
N SER A 132 -2.67 3.13 2.87
CA SER A 132 -2.26 2.34 1.71
C SER A 132 -2.97 2.77 0.44
N PHE A 133 -2.20 3.02 -0.60
CA PHE A 133 -2.65 3.29 -1.97
C PHE A 133 -2.07 2.28 -2.97
N VAL A 134 -1.42 1.22 -2.47
CA VAL A 134 -0.76 0.18 -3.27
C VAL A 134 -1.73 -0.48 -4.24
N ASP A 135 -2.99 -0.65 -3.84
CA ASP A 135 -4.04 -1.19 -4.69
C ASP A 135 -4.82 -0.06 -5.39
N PHE A 136 -5.27 0.95 -4.65
CA PHE A 136 -6.02 2.10 -5.17
C PHE A 136 -6.18 3.22 -4.13
N VAL A 137 -6.50 4.43 -4.60
CA VAL A 137 -6.99 5.56 -3.79
C VAL A 137 -8.52 5.58 -3.82
N SER A 138 -9.14 5.81 -2.66
CA SER A 138 -10.60 5.96 -2.49
C SER A 138 -10.91 6.92 -1.32
N LEU A 139 -11.51 6.41 -0.23
CA LEU A 139 -11.77 7.14 1.00
C LEU A 139 -10.46 7.64 1.62
N PRO A 140 -10.30 8.94 1.91
CA PRO A 140 -9.17 9.45 2.65
C PRO A 140 -9.12 8.83 4.06
N VAL A 141 -7.98 8.26 4.44
CA VAL A 141 -7.73 7.73 5.80
C VAL A 141 -6.57 8.49 6.43
N SER A 142 -6.71 8.81 7.72
CA SER A 142 -5.63 9.36 8.54
C SER A 142 -5.48 8.58 9.84
N LEU A 143 -4.25 8.59 10.37
CA LEU A 143 -3.86 7.81 11.53
C LEU A 143 -3.28 8.74 12.60
N GLN A 144 -3.58 8.44 13.86
CA GLN A 144 -2.92 9.03 15.02
C GLN A 144 -2.63 7.92 16.03
N LEU A 145 -1.38 7.80 16.46
CA LEU A 145 -0.96 6.83 17.45
C LEU A 145 -0.47 7.56 18.70
N LYS A 146 -1.07 7.23 19.84
CA LYS A 146 -0.55 7.60 21.16
C LYS A 146 0.39 6.50 21.65
N THR A 147 1.66 6.81 21.71
CA THR A 147 2.74 5.89 22.11
C THR A 147 2.75 5.65 23.62
N GLY A 148 3.52 4.66 24.05
CA GLY A 148 3.66 4.31 25.47
C GLY A 148 4.15 5.46 26.34
N ASP A 149 5.04 6.31 25.81
CA ASP A 149 5.56 7.50 26.50
C ASP A 149 4.62 8.72 26.41
N GLY A 150 3.48 8.60 25.73
CA GLY A 150 2.49 9.66 25.57
C GLY A 150 2.71 10.58 24.36
N THR A 151 3.77 10.37 23.57
CA THR A 151 3.98 11.07 22.30
C THR A 151 2.85 10.75 21.31
N ILE A 152 2.51 11.73 20.47
CA ILE A 152 1.53 11.56 19.40
C ILE A 152 2.25 11.50 18.06
N LYS A 153 2.15 10.36 17.37
CA LYS A 153 2.57 10.20 15.97
C LYS A 153 1.35 10.32 15.07
N THR A 154 1.46 11.01 13.94
CA THR A 154 0.35 11.17 12.99
C THR A 154 0.77 10.83 11.57
N VAL A 155 -0.19 10.33 10.81
CA VAL A 155 -0.16 10.29 9.34
C VAL A 155 -1.43 11.01 8.88
N PRO A 156 -1.31 12.22 8.31
CA PRO A 156 -2.47 13.03 7.99
C PRO A 156 -3.28 12.50 6.80
N GLY A 157 -2.69 11.66 5.95
CA GLY A 157 -3.34 11.11 4.76
C GLY A 157 -3.66 12.17 3.72
N MET A 158 -4.75 11.96 2.98
CA MET A 158 -5.21 12.90 1.95
C MET A 158 -6.28 13.87 2.49
N PRO A 159 -6.42 15.07 1.87
CA PRO A 159 -7.57 15.94 2.14
C PRO A 159 -8.89 15.26 1.75
N SER A 160 -10.02 15.84 2.17
CA SER A 160 -11.36 15.27 1.91
C SER A 160 -11.70 15.15 0.42
N ASP A 161 -11.08 15.97 -0.43
CA ASP A 161 -11.19 15.93 -1.90
C ASP A 161 -10.01 15.19 -2.56
N GLY A 162 -9.31 14.33 -1.81
CA GLY A 162 -8.10 13.63 -2.25
C GLY A 162 -8.32 12.77 -3.50
N LEU A 163 -9.36 11.95 -3.51
CA LEU A 163 -9.73 11.13 -4.69
C LEU A 163 -9.91 12.00 -5.94
N GLU A 164 -10.60 13.12 -5.80
CA GLU A 164 -10.92 14.02 -6.90
C GLU A 164 -9.67 14.66 -7.48
N LYS A 165 -8.73 15.07 -6.62
CA LYS A 165 -7.42 15.59 -7.03
C LYS A 165 -6.59 14.52 -7.73
N VAL A 166 -6.53 13.30 -7.19
CA VAL A 166 -5.78 12.19 -7.81
C VAL A 166 -6.36 11.85 -9.18
N CYS A 167 -7.68 11.65 -9.28
CA CYS A 167 -8.34 11.34 -10.54
C CYS A 167 -8.14 12.45 -11.58
N ALA A 168 -8.27 13.72 -11.19
CA ALA A 168 -8.04 14.85 -12.10
C ALA A 168 -6.58 14.88 -12.60
N ALA A 169 -5.61 14.66 -11.72
CA ALA A 169 -4.19 14.64 -12.07
C ALA A 169 -3.82 13.45 -12.96
N LEU A 170 -4.39 12.27 -12.73
CA LEU A 170 -4.21 11.10 -13.60
C LEU A 170 -4.78 11.33 -15.00
N VAL A 171 -5.97 11.92 -15.10
CA VAL A 171 -6.56 12.31 -16.38
C VAL A 171 -5.68 13.34 -17.09
N ALA A 172 -5.16 14.33 -16.38
CA ALA A 172 -4.25 15.33 -16.94
C ALA A 172 -2.94 14.69 -17.41
N GLN A 173 -2.37 13.77 -16.63
CA GLN A 173 -1.14 13.05 -17.01
C GLN A 173 -1.36 12.20 -18.26
N GLY A 174 -2.45 11.44 -18.33
CA GLY A 174 -2.79 10.64 -19.51
C GLY A 174 -2.95 11.49 -20.78
N ARG A 175 -3.46 12.72 -20.66
CA ARG A 175 -3.50 13.68 -21.78
C ARG A 175 -2.12 14.23 -22.15
N ALA A 176 -1.22 14.39 -21.18
CA ALA A 176 0.09 14.96 -21.40
C ALA A 176 1.05 14.02 -22.15
N ASP A 177 1.00 12.71 -21.84
CA ASP A 177 1.96 11.73 -22.39
C ASP A 177 1.32 10.62 -23.24
N GLY A 178 -0.01 10.51 -23.24
CA GLY A 178 -0.75 9.47 -23.97
C GLY A 178 -0.52 8.05 -23.46
N LYS A 179 0.00 7.85 -22.25
CA LYS A 179 0.39 6.54 -21.70
C LYS A 179 -0.74 5.78 -20.99
N GLY A 180 -1.92 6.39 -20.88
CA GLY A 180 -3.12 5.72 -20.36
C GLY A 180 -3.33 5.84 -18.85
N TRP A 181 -2.69 6.81 -18.18
CA TRP A 181 -2.91 7.09 -16.75
C TRP A 181 -4.37 7.40 -16.41
N ASP A 182 -5.12 7.96 -17.36
CA ASP A 182 -6.56 8.22 -17.25
C ASP A 182 -7.39 6.94 -17.09
N LYS A 183 -6.89 5.80 -17.59
CA LYS A 183 -7.55 4.49 -17.48
C LYS A 183 -7.51 3.91 -16.07
N LEU A 184 -6.67 4.47 -15.18
CA LEU A 184 -6.64 4.11 -13.76
C LEU A 184 -7.86 4.65 -13.00
N VAL A 185 -8.60 5.61 -13.57
CA VAL A 185 -9.77 6.21 -12.93
C VAL A 185 -11.02 5.36 -13.17
N ILE A 186 -11.57 4.81 -12.09
CA ILE A 186 -12.84 4.06 -12.12
C ILE A 186 -13.96 5.01 -11.69
N ARG A 187 -15.04 5.01 -12.47
CA ARG A 187 -16.21 5.85 -12.25
C ARG A 187 -17.45 5.01 -12.05
N SER A 188 -18.40 5.55 -11.31
CA SER A 188 -19.73 5.00 -11.16
C SER A 188 -20.50 5.12 -12.48
N PRO A 189 -21.63 4.40 -12.63
CA PRO A 189 -22.53 4.61 -13.75
C PRO A 189 -23.04 6.05 -13.89
N SER A 190 -23.05 6.83 -12.79
CA SER A 190 -23.41 8.26 -12.81
C SER A 190 -22.26 9.19 -13.23
N GLY A 191 -21.06 8.64 -13.45
CA GLY A 191 -19.87 9.40 -13.86
C GLY A 191 -19.05 10.00 -12.71
N ALA A 192 -19.44 9.77 -11.45
CA ALA A 192 -18.63 10.18 -10.30
C ALA A 192 -17.39 9.29 -10.17
N ASN A 193 -16.26 9.83 -9.71
CA ASN A 193 -15.09 9.01 -9.40
C ASN A 193 -15.42 8.08 -8.22
N MET A 194 -14.98 6.83 -8.31
CA MET A 194 -15.13 5.85 -7.23
C MET A 194 -13.79 5.46 -6.62
N ARG A 195 -12.77 5.36 -7.47
CA ARG A 195 -11.40 5.02 -7.08
C ARG A 195 -10.42 5.38 -8.19
N ALA A 196 -9.17 5.61 -7.80
CA ALA A 196 -8.04 5.65 -8.71
C ALA A 196 -7.15 4.43 -8.44
N LEU A 197 -7.11 3.49 -9.38
CA LEU A 197 -6.31 2.27 -9.25
C LEU A 197 -4.82 2.57 -9.33
N SER A 198 -4.02 1.81 -8.59
CA SER A 198 -2.57 1.78 -8.84
C SER A 198 -2.28 1.17 -10.22
N PRO A 199 -1.06 1.35 -10.77
CA PRO A 199 -0.68 0.72 -12.03
C PRO A 199 -0.85 -0.81 -12.01
N ASN A 200 -0.59 -1.46 -10.87
CA ASN A 200 -0.76 -2.90 -10.69
C ASN A 200 -2.22 -3.31 -10.86
N SER A 201 -3.12 -2.66 -10.11
CA SER A 201 -4.55 -2.92 -10.18
C SER A 201 -5.15 -2.54 -11.54
N GLY A 202 -4.68 -1.45 -12.15
CA GLY A 202 -5.08 -1.03 -13.48
C GLY A 202 -4.72 -2.06 -14.56
N GLY A 203 -3.53 -2.66 -14.46
CA GLY A 203 -3.07 -3.72 -15.37
C GLY A 203 -3.96 -4.97 -15.36
N VAL A 204 -4.65 -5.26 -14.24
CA VAL A 204 -5.63 -6.35 -14.16
C VAL A 204 -6.86 -6.08 -15.05
N LEU A 205 -7.32 -4.83 -15.10
CA LEU A 205 -8.50 -4.43 -15.85
C LEU A 205 -8.21 -4.07 -17.32
N VAL A 206 -7.00 -3.59 -17.59
CA VAL A 206 -6.60 -3.08 -18.90
C VAL A 206 -5.37 -3.85 -19.37
N ASN A 207 -5.62 -4.85 -20.21
CA ASN A 207 -4.55 -5.67 -20.78
C ASN A 207 -3.51 -4.81 -21.53
N GLY A 208 -2.23 -5.05 -21.25
CA GLY A 208 -1.10 -4.33 -21.84
C GLY A 208 -0.94 -2.87 -21.37
N LEU A 209 -1.62 -2.46 -20.31
CA LEU A 209 -1.43 -1.13 -19.73
C LEU A 209 0.03 -0.95 -19.28
N PHE A 210 0.67 0.11 -19.76
CA PHE A 210 2.08 0.43 -19.53
C PHE A 210 3.13 -0.53 -20.12
N ASP A 211 2.75 -1.41 -21.05
CA ASP A 211 3.73 -2.24 -21.77
C ASP A 211 4.83 -1.36 -22.41
N GLY A 212 6.09 -1.68 -22.10
CA GLY A 212 7.25 -0.93 -22.58
C GLY A 212 7.40 0.48 -22.03
N TYR A 213 6.53 0.96 -21.13
CA TYR A 213 6.55 2.33 -20.59
C TYR A 213 7.91 2.71 -20.00
N TYR A 214 8.50 1.81 -19.21
CA TYR A 214 9.80 2.02 -18.55
C TYR A 214 11.03 1.71 -19.41
N GLN A 215 10.86 1.15 -20.62
CA GLN A 215 11.97 0.53 -21.35
C GLN A 215 13.14 1.48 -21.59
N ALA A 216 12.87 2.70 -22.05
CA ALA A 216 13.92 3.69 -22.32
C ALA A 216 14.69 4.11 -21.05
N TYR A 217 14.01 4.23 -19.91
CA TYR A 217 14.65 4.55 -18.64
C TYR A 217 15.50 3.37 -18.14
N VAL A 218 14.97 2.15 -18.21
CA VAL A 218 15.70 0.91 -17.87
C VAL A 218 16.93 0.74 -18.74
N ASP A 219 16.84 0.98 -20.04
CA ASP A 219 18.00 0.92 -20.95
C ASP A 219 19.08 1.94 -20.58
N SER A 220 18.68 3.15 -20.22
CA SER A 220 19.60 4.21 -19.77
C SER A 220 20.29 3.83 -18.46
N VAL A 221 19.56 3.26 -17.51
CA VAL A 221 20.10 2.75 -16.24
C VAL A 221 21.12 1.64 -16.49
N TRP A 222 20.79 0.68 -17.35
CA TRP A 222 21.71 -0.40 -17.72
C TRP A 222 22.99 0.14 -18.40
N ASN A 223 22.85 1.11 -19.30
CA ASN A 223 24.00 1.72 -19.97
C ASN A 223 24.92 2.43 -18.96
N LYS A 224 24.36 3.23 -18.04
CA LYS A 224 25.13 3.93 -16.99
C LYS A 224 25.96 2.94 -16.16
N TYR A 225 25.32 1.90 -15.63
CA TYR A 225 25.96 0.93 -14.75
C TYR A 225 26.80 -0.14 -15.48
N THR A 226 27.04 0.02 -16.78
CA THR A 226 28.10 -0.73 -17.47
C THR A 226 29.47 -0.16 -17.12
N SER A 227 29.57 1.18 -17.01
CA SER A 227 30.82 1.88 -16.70
C SER A 227 30.91 2.46 -15.29
N GLU A 228 29.82 2.39 -14.51
CA GLU A 228 29.73 2.91 -13.15
C GLU A 228 29.21 1.85 -12.16
N ASP A 229 29.63 1.90 -10.91
CA ASP A 229 29.09 1.05 -9.85
C ASP A 229 27.76 1.60 -9.31
N LEU A 230 26.82 0.69 -9.05
CA LEU A 230 25.64 0.96 -8.22
C LEU A 230 25.87 0.36 -6.84
N THR A 231 25.97 1.19 -5.81
CA THR A 231 26.07 0.70 -4.42
C THR A 231 24.67 0.63 -3.82
N VAL A 232 24.25 -0.54 -3.34
CA VAL A 232 23.00 -0.73 -2.61
C VAL A 232 23.30 -1.00 -1.14
N ASN A 233 22.97 -0.07 -0.26
CA ASN A 233 22.97 -0.27 1.18
C ASN A 233 21.73 -1.06 1.57
N THR A 234 21.92 -2.25 2.12
CA THR A 234 20.83 -3.13 2.55
C THR A 234 20.12 -2.62 3.81
N GLN A 235 20.74 -1.68 4.54
CA GLN A 235 20.29 -1.16 5.83
C GLN A 235 20.01 -2.29 6.84
N PHE A 236 20.75 -3.38 6.70
CA PHE A 236 20.65 -4.57 7.52
C PHE A 236 22.04 -5.21 7.69
N LYS A 237 22.09 -6.48 8.08
CA LYS A 237 23.35 -7.19 8.42
C LYS A 237 24.36 -7.33 7.26
N TRP A 238 23.94 -7.16 6.00
CA TRP A 238 24.79 -7.34 4.82
C TRP A 238 25.55 -6.07 4.42
N GLY A 239 25.18 -4.90 4.95
CA GLY A 239 25.84 -3.63 4.61
C GLY A 239 25.65 -3.24 3.14
N ASN A 240 26.72 -2.74 2.52
CA ASN A 240 26.71 -2.30 1.12
C ASN A 240 27.03 -3.44 0.15
N ALA A 241 26.17 -3.64 -0.83
CA ALA A 241 26.41 -4.48 -1.99
C ALA A 241 26.75 -3.62 -3.21
N VAL A 242 27.78 -3.98 -3.97
CA VAL A 242 28.22 -3.22 -5.16
C VAL A 242 27.82 -3.98 -6.42
N GLY A 243 27.06 -3.32 -7.27
CA GLY A 243 26.49 -3.86 -8.49
C GLY A 243 27.10 -3.24 -9.75
N ARG A 244 27.29 -4.07 -10.78
CA ARG A 244 27.74 -3.66 -12.12
C ARG A 244 27.01 -4.45 -13.19
N ILE A 245 26.73 -3.84 -14.34
CA ILE A 245 26.23 -4.62 -15.49
C ILE A 245 27.34 -5.55 -16.00
N LYS A 246 27.10 -6.86 -15.96
CA LYS A 246 27.93 -7.93 -16.51
C LYS A 246 27.02 -8.86 -17.31
N ASP A 247 27.41 -9.20 -18.54
CA ASP A 247 26.63 -10.07 -19.45
C ASP A 247 25.14 -9.68 -19.57
N GLY A 248 24.87 -8.36 -19.62
CA GLY A 248 23.52 -7.81 -19.74
C GLY A 248 22.68 -7.83 -18.45
N LYS A 249 23.23 -8.25 -17.30
CA LYS A 249 22.54 -8.29 -16.01
C LYS A 249 23.24 -7.41 -14.98
N LEU A 250 22.46 -6.74 -14.14
CA LEU A 250 22.99 -6.03 -12.97
C LEU A 250 23.43 -7.06 -11.93
N THR A 251 24.74 -7.25 -11.79
CA THR A 251 25.33 -8.33 -11.00
C THR A 251 25.98 -7.77 -9.75
N PHE A 252 25.62 -8.36 -8.59
CA PHE A 252 26.22 -8.13 -7.29
C PHE A 252 27.04 -9.36 -6.92
N ASP A 253 28.37 -9.23 -6.94
CA ASP A 253 29.28 -10.36 -6.78
C ASP A 253 29.08 -11.05 -5.42
N GLY A 254 28.90 -12.37 -5.44
CA GLY A 254 28.64 -13.17 -4.24
C GLY A 254 27.18 -13.18 -3.78
N VAL A 255 26.29 -12.39 -4.40
CA VAL A 255 24.86 -12.32 -4.03
C VAL A 255 23.96 -12.84 -5.14
N GLY A 256 24.02 -12.25 -6.34
CA GLY A 256 23.09 -12.57 -7.42
C GLY A 256 23.07 -11.54 -8.56
N SER A 257 22.13 -11.67 -9.47
CA SER A 257 22.00 -10.73 -10.60
C SER A 257 20.55 -10.49 -11.00
N PHE A 258 20.26 -9.28 -11.49
CA PHE A 258 18.94 -8.86 -11.95
C PHE A 258 18.96 -8.69 -13.47
N ALA A 259 17.98 -9.28 -14.15
CA ALA A 259 17.69 -8.97 -15.55
C ALA A 259 17.03 -7.59 -15.67
N LYS A 260 16.94 -7.04 -16.89
CA LYS A 260 16.17 -5.82 -17.15
C LYS A 260 14.71 -6.03 -16.71
N PRO A 261 14.16 -5.21 -15.81
CA PRO A 261 12.75 -5.31 -15.43
C PRO A 261 11.85 -4.70 -16.51
N SER A 262 10.67 -5.27 -16.65
CA SER A 262 9.54 -4.65 -17.37
C SER A 262 8.87 -3.58 -16.51
N ALA A 263 7.90 -2.86 -17.08
CA ALA A 263 7.09 -1.91 -16.32
C ALA A 263 6.27 -2.59 -15.22
N SER A 264 5.70 -3.77 -15.48
CA SER A 264 4.98 -4.55 -14.45
C SER A 264 5.90 -5.01 -13.34
N ASP A 265 7.14 -5.42 -13.64
CA ASP A 265 8.10 -5.82 -12.60
C ASP A 265 8.42 -4.64 -11.68
N ILE A 266 8.59 -3.43 -12.24
CA ILE A 266 8.84 -2.21 -11.47
C ILE A 266 7.65 -1.85 -10.60
N PHE A 267 6.42 -1.81 -11.15
CA PHE A 267 5.25 -1.41 -10.37
C PHE A 267 4.87 -2.43 -9.28
N THR A 268 5.01 -3.73 -9.57
CA THR A 268 4.65 -4.81 -8.63
C THR A 268 5.72 -5.07 -7.59
N CYS A 269 6.98 -4.71 -7.88
CA CYS A 269 8.15 -4.99 -7.06
C CYS A 269 8.36 -6.49 -6.71
N SER A 270 7.67 -7.41 -7.37
CA SER A 270 7.57 -8.81 -6.92
C SER A 270 7.49 -9.82 -8.07
N THR A 271 7.65 -9.36 -9.31
CA THR A 271 7.67 -10.19 -10.51
C THR A 271 8.98 -10.02 -11.29
N GLY A 272 9.19 -10.90 -12.27
CA GLY A 272 10.39 -10.89 -13.10
C GLY A 272 11.67 -10.95 -12.25
N PRO A 273 12.61 -10.00 -12.41
CA PRO A 273 13.87 -9.99 -11.66
C PRO A 273 13.70 -9.72 -10.15
N PHE A 274 12.53 -9.28 -9.70
CA PHE A 274 12.24 -9.02 -8.28
C PHE A 274 11.41 -10.13 -7.61
N ALA A 275 11.11 -11.21 -8.34
CA ALA A 275 10.33 -12.32 -7.80
C ALA A 275 11.10 -13.09 -6.71
N SER A 276 10.37 -13.50 -5.67
CA SER A 276 10.85 -14.52 -4.75
C SER A 276 10.74 -15.91 -5.35
N GLY A 277 11.46 -16.87 -4.77
CA GLY A 277 11.40 -18.26 -5.23
C GLY A 277 12.60 -19.07 -4.81
N GLN A 278 12.63 -20.31 -5.29
CA GLN A 278 13.72 -21.25 -5.00
C GLN A 278 15.05 -20.68 -5.50
N GLY A 279 16.03 -20.57 -4.61
CA GLY A 279 17.37 -20.09 -4.92
C GLY A 279 17.55 -18.56 -4.84
N VAL A 280 16.50 -17.80 -4.51
CA VAL A 280 16.61 -16.35 -4.24
C VAL A 280 16.85 -16.15 -2.75
N SER A 281 17.96 -15.50 -2.39
CA SER A 281 18.31 -15.23 -0.99
C SER A 281 17.57 -14.01 -0.43
N ASP A 282 17.44 -13.92 0.89
CA ASP A 282 16.88 -12.75 1.57
C ASP A 282 17.67 -11.46 1.25
N GLU A 283 18.99 -11.58 1.05
CA GLU A 283 19.86 -10.47 0.64
C GLU A 283 19.48 -9.97 -0.76
N MET A 284 19.24 -10.89 -1.70
CA MET A 284 18.82 -10.54 -3.06
C MET A 284 17.43 -9.90 -3.07
N LEU A 285 16.49 -10.39 -2.26
CA LEU A 285 15.17 -9.75 -2.09
C LEU A 285 15.29 -8.34 -1.51
N ASN A 286 16.14 -8.17 -0.49
CA ASN A 286 16.41 -6.87 0.11
C ASN A 286 16.97 -5.89 -0.93
N ILE A 287 18.02 -6.28 -1.66
CA ILE A 287 18.61 -5.46 -2.73
C ILE A 287 17.56 -5.13 -3.81
N GLY A 288 16.76 -6.14 -4.21
CA GLY A 288 15.68 -5.98 -5.18
C GLY A 288 14.66 -4.92 -4.76
N ALA A 289 14.27 -4.89 -3.48
CA ALA A 289 13.36 -3.87 -2.96
C ALA A 289 13.90 -2.44 -3.09
N ARG A 290 15.21 -2.24 -2.84
CA ARG A 290 15.87 -0.92 -2.99
C ARG A 290 15.91 -0.48 -4.44
N ILE A 291 16.26 -1.40 -5.34
CA ILE A 291 16.31 -1.14 -6.79
C ILE A 291 14.92 -0.82 -7.33
N ALA A 292 13.90 -1.60 -6.93
CA ALA A 292 12.51 -1.38 -7.36
C ALA A 292 11.97 -0.02 -6.87
N ALA A 293 12.27 0.38 -5.63
CA ALA A 293 11.91 1.71 -5.13
C ALA A 293 12.58 2.84 -5.92
N ALA A 294 13.87 2.70 -6.23
CA ALA A 294 14.61 3.67 -7.04
C ALA A 294 14.10 3.75 -8.50
N PHE A 295 13.60 2.66 -9.08
CA PHE A 295 12.90 2.66 -10.37
C PHE A 295 11.55 3.38 -10.30
N ASN A 296 10.73 3.10 -9.29
CA ASN A 296 9.44 3.77 -9.11
C ASN A 296 9.62 5.29 -8.98
N ARG A 297 10.65 5.71 -8.24
CA ARG A 297 11.01 7.13 -8.00
C ARG A 297 11.87 7.75 -9.09
N SER A 298 12.28 6.98 -10.10
CA SER A 298 13.17 7.39 -11.19
C SER A 298 14.47 8.06 -10.72
N THR A 299 15.19 7.46 -9.77
CA THR A 299 16.39 8.06 -9.15
C THR A 299 17.72 7.41 -9.54
N LEU A 300 17.71 6.18 -10.07
CA LEU A 300 18.93 5.46 -10.49
C LEU A 300 19.84 6.24 -11.46
N LEU A 301 19.31 7.09 -12.32
CA LEU A 301 20.15 7.91 -13.21
C LEU A 301 20.87 9.05 -12.49
N ILE A 302 20.35 9.52 -11.36
CA ILE A 302 20.89 10.68 -10.62
C ILE A 302 21.57 10.31 -9.30
N ASN A 303 21.33 9.11 -8.78
CA ASN A 303 21.90 8.62 -7.54
C ASN A 303 22.37 7.16 -7.68
N ASN A 304 23.66 6.93 -7.49
CA ASN A 304 24.30 5.61 -7.59
C ASN A 304 24.56 4.95 -6.23
N GLU A 305 24.10 5.54 -5.14
CA GLU A 305 24.10 4.96 -3.81
C GLU A 305 22.63 4.80 -3.40
N GLN A 306 22.13 3.59 -3.19
CA GLN A 306 20.69 3.33 -3.00
C GLN A 306 20.45 2.62 -1.67
N PRO A 307 19.46 2.99 -0.86
CA PRO A 307 18.66 4.22 -0.95
C PRO A 307 19.37 5.42 -0.29
N GLU A 308 20.64 5.30 0.08
CA GLU A 308 21.39 6.39 0.72
C GLU A 308 21.53 7.60 -0.21
N ARG A 309 21.61 8.82 0.34
CA ARG A 309 21.65 10.08 -0.44
C ARG A 309 20.42 10.38 -1.31
N GLU A 310 19.39 9.53 -1.28
CA GLU A 310 18.11 9.89 -1.85
C GLU A 310 17.54 11.15 -1.21
N LYS A 311 16.92 12.00 -2.02
CA LYS A 311 16.27 13.23 -1.56
C LYS A 311 14.87 13.32 -2.10
N VAL A 312 13.90 13.56 -1.22
CA VAL A 312 12.47 13.63 -1.57
C VAL A 312 12.21 14.63 -2.71
N ASP A 313 12.92 15.76 -2.76
CA ASP A 313 12.78 16.77 -3.80
C ASP A 313 13.25 16.32 -5.20
N THR A 314 14.03 15.25 -5.28
CA THR A 314 14.52 14.64 -6.54
C THR A 314 13.67 13.48 -7.04
N TYR A 315 12.72 12.98 -6.24
CA TYR A 315 11.84 11.90 -6.66
C TYR A 315 10.94 12.32 -7.83
N TYR A 316 10.70 11.37 -8.73
CA TYR A 316 9.75 11.48 -9.85
C TYR A 316 10.02 12.65 -10.82
N LYS A 317 11.30 13.03 -10.99
CA LYS A 317 11.71 14.12 -11.89
C LYS A 317 11.99 13.68 -13.32
N ASP A 318 12.20 12.39 -13.56
CA ASP A 318 12.30 11.86 -14.91
C ASP A 318 10.90 11.85 -15.57
N PRO A 319 10.78 12.14 -16.88
CA PRO A 319 9.52 11.98 -17.60
C PRO A 319 8.95 10.55 -17.55
N VAL A 320 9.80 9.53 -17.41
CA VAL A 320 9.40 8.12 -17.24
C VAL A 320 9.55 7.75 -15.77
N THR A 321 8.45 7.84 -15.05
CA THR A 321 8.40 7.56 -13.61
C THR A 321 7.02 7.02 -13.18
N ASN A 322 6.86 6.61 -11.92
CA ASN A 322 5.57 6.17 -11.42
C ASN A 322 4.69 7.39 -11.14
N HIS A 323 3.97 7.86 -12.16
CA HIS A 323 3.13 9.05 -12.03
C HIS A 323 1.95 8.87 -11.08
N PHE A 324 1.43 7.65 -10.90
CA PHE A 324 0.43 7.38 -9.87
C PHE A 324 0.99 7.68 -8.48
N SER A 325 2.17 7.14 -8.15
CA SER A 325 2.83 7.41 -6.87
C SER A 325 3.20 8.88 -6.70
N ARG A 326 3.80 9.50 -7.74
CA ARG A 326 4.08 10.96 -7.76
C ARG A 326 2.84 11.78 -7.39
N ILE A 327 1.70 11.48 -8.00
CA ILE A 327 0.43 12.18 -7.77
C ILE A 327 -0.10 11.91 -6.36
N CYS A 328 -0.03 10.67 -5.87
CA CYS A 328 -0.45 10.32 -4.52
C CYS A 328 0.33 11.13 -3.47
N HIS A 329 1.66 11.18 -3.57
CA HIS A 329 2.46 12.01 -2.66
C HIS A 329 2.14 13.50 -2.80
N GLN A 330 1.95 14.02 -4.02
CA GLN A 330 1.59 15.44 -4.22
C GLN A 330 0.25 15.83 -3.58
N VAL A 331 -0.71 14.90 -3.53
CA VAL A 331 -2.04 15.14 -2.95
C VAL A 331 -2.05 14.87 -1.45
N SER A 332 -1.27 13.90 -0.98
CA SER A 332 -1.10 13.59 0.43
C SER A 332 -0.56 14.79 1.21
N VAL A 333 -1.13 15.05 2.38
CA VAL A 333 -0.61 16.04 3.30
C VAL A 333 0.77 15.58 3.78
N GLN A 334 1.73 16.51 3.84
CA GLN A 334 3.15 16.24 4.14
C GLN A 334 3.84 15.28 3.16
N SER A 335 3.26 15.03 1.99
CA SER A 335 3.76 14.07 1.00
C SER A 335 3.85 12.61 1.49
N ARG A 336 3.14 12.26 2.57
CA ARG A 336 3.20 10.92 3.17
C ARG A 336 2.04 10.02 2.74
N GLY A 337 2.36 8.85 2.20
CA GLY A 337 1.43 7.77 1.91
C GLY A 337 2.08 6.64 1.11
N TYR A 338 1.51 5.43 1.20
CA TYR A 338 2.13 4.21 0.70
C TYR A 338 1.62 3.89 -0.71
N ALA A 339 2.30 4.37 -1.76
CA ALA A 339 1.78 4.36 -3.13
C ALA A 339 2.34 3.25 -4.04
N PHE A 340 3.31 2.48 -3.57
CA PHE A 340 3.81 1.26 -4.21
C PHE A 340 4.44 0.33 -3.14
N PRO A 341 4.67 -0.98 -3.41
CA PRO A 341 4.99 -1.97 -2.36
C PRO A 341 6.25 -1.75 -1.51
N TYR A 342 7.17 -0.86 -1.93
CA TYR A 342 8.41 -0.55 -1.21
C TYR A 342 8.59 0.96 -1.02
N ASP A 343 7.50 1.69 -0.81
CA ASP A 343 7.54 3.15 -0.58
C ASP A 343 8.17 3.51 0.78
N ASP A 344 8.32 2.53 1.67
CA ASP A 344 9.03 2.61 2.96
C ASP A 344 10.55 2.60 2.80
N VAL A 345 11.09 2.22 1.64
CA VAL A 345 12.52 2.33 1.36
C VAL A 345 12.91 3.80 1.29
N GLY A 346 13.92 4.23 2.03
CA GLY A 346 14.46 5.59 1.99
C GLY A 346 15.86 5.65 2.58
N ALA A 347 16.54 6.79 2.44
CA ALA A 347 17.85 7.00 3.06
C ALA A 347 17.75 6.83 4.60
N SER A 348 18.80 6.33 5.25
CA SER A 348 18.77 6.03 6.69
C SER A 348 18.45 7.25 7.56
N SER A 349 18.84 8.45 7.10
CA SER A 349 18.55 9.73 7.75
C SER A 349 17.53 10.58 6.97
N GLY A 350 16.76 9.96 6.07
CA GLY A 350 15.75 10.61 5.25
C GLY A 350 14.41 10.78 5.97
N GLU A 351 13.52 11.55 5.35
CA GLU A 351 12.13 11.68 5.79
C GLU A 351 11.30 10.50 5.30
N ASP A 352 10.48 9.91 6.18
CA ASP A 352 9.50 8.89 5.78
C ASP A 352 8.50 9.48 4.77
N GLN A 353 8.29 8.77 3.66
CA GLN A 353 7.27 9.09 2.67
C GLN A 353 6.12 8.08 2.64
N SER A 354 6.27 6.93 3.32
CA SER A 354 5.32 5.82 3.21
C SER A 354 4.07 5.99 4.10
N GLY A 355 4.12 6.85 5.12
CA GLY A 355 2.93 7.21 5.88
C GLY A 355 2.49 6.13 6.87
N PHE A 356 3.39 5.74 7.77
CA PHE A 356 3.10 4.84 8.89
C PHE A 356 3.22 5.52 10.27
N VAL A 357 2.66 4.84 11.26
CA VAL A 357 2.89 5.06 12.69
C VAL A 357 3.23 3.72 13.34
N ASN A 358 4.14 3.73 14.31
CA ASN A 358 4.50 2.53 15.05
C ASN A 358 4.88 2.80 16.50
N ASP A 359 4.74 1.81 17.37
CA ASP A 359 5.23 1.87 18.75
C ASP A 359 5.27 0.47 19.39
N PRO A 360 6.31 0.13 20.18
CA PRO A 360 6.34 -1.14 20.91
C PRO A 360 5.35 -1.21 22.08
N TYR A 361 4.89 -0.07 22.61
CA TYR A 361 4.04 0.01 23.81
C TYR A 361 2.84 0.93 23.61
N PRO A 362 2.03 0.74 22.55
CA PRO A 362 0.99 1.70 22.18
C PRO A 362 -0.09 1.81 23.26
N GLN A 363 -0.56 3.04 23.48
CA GLN A 363 -1.72 3.29 24.34
C GLN A 363 -3.02 3.21 23.54
N GLU A 364 -3.05 3.82 22.34
CA GLU A 364 -4.26 3.95 21.53
C GLU A 364 -3.93 4.30 20.08
N LEU A 365 -4.63 3.66 19.13
CA LEU A 365 -4.61 4.04 17.72
C LEU A 365 -5.96 4.71 17.37
N THR A 366 -5.93 5.88 16.76
CA THR A 366 -7.10 6.52 16.15
C THR A 366 -7.00 6.46 14.64
N VAL A 367 -8.05 5.96 13.99
CA VAL A 367 -8.21 5.92 12.55
C VAL A 367 -9.41 6.78 12.17
N CYS A 368 -9.19 7.79 11.33
CA CYS A 368 -10.21 8.72 10.87
C CYS A 368 -10.40 8.61 9.37
N VAL A 369 -11.66 8.51 8.93
CA VAL A 369 -12.02 8.32 7.52
C VAL A 369 -12.78 9.54 7.01
N GLY A 370 -12.33 10.11 5.90
CA GLY A 370 -12.97 11.22 5.20
C GLY A 370 -12.17 12.52 5.18
N LYS A 371 -11.26 12.73 6.14
CA LYS A 371 -10.34 13.89 6.17
C LYS A 371 -9.18 13.66 7.16
N PRO A 372 -8.12 14.49 7.09
CA PRO A 372 -7.05 14.49 8.09
C PRO A 372 -7.59 14.79 9.49
N LEU A 373 -7.05 14.10 10.50
CA LEU A 373 -7.25 14.47 11.91
C LEU A 373 -6.70 15.88 12.15
N SER A 374 -7.50 16.74 12.78
CA SER A 374 -7.00 18.00 13.34
C SER A 374 -5.97 17.67 14.43
N GLY A 375 -4.78 18.24 14.33
CA GLY A 375 -3.75 18.16 15.38
C GLY A 375 -4.11 18.91 16.64
#